data_AF-A0A1M6DU16-F1
#
_entry.id   AF-A0A1M6DU16-F1
#
_cell.length_a   1.000
_cell.length_b   1.000
_cell.length_c   1.000
_cell.angle_alpha   90.00
_cell.angle_beta   90.00
_cell.angle_gamma   90.00
#
_symmetry.space_group_name_H-M   'P 1'
#
loop_
_entity.id
_entity.type
_entity.pdbx_description
1 polymer ?
#
loop_
_entity_poly.entity_id
_entity_poly.type
_entity_poly.pdbx_seq_one_letter_code
_entity_poly.pdbx_strand_id
1 'polypeptide(L)'
;MNTYFLIAGSLCFLLGFVHSILGEYLIFKSKRRKGQIVPTIGNTDLKGRHLRILWATWHLASFFGWCIGAFLVEIALVQEQWNAEVVSFTVYATAITMFVSSLLVFVATKAKHPGWIVLLLIGILVIVGN
;
A
#
# COMPACT_ATOMS: atom_id res chain seq x y z
N MET A 1 -17.96 -3.20 -16.63
CA MET A 1 -17.43 -3.20 -15.26
C MET A 1 -16.38 -4.30 -15.16
N ASN A 2 -15.17 -3.96 -14.74
CA ASN A 2 -14.07 -4.90 -14.62
C ASN A 2 -13.95 -5.40 -13.18
N THR A 3 -14.46 -6.60 -12.90
CA THR A 3 -14.50 -7.16 -11.53
C THR A 3 -13.09 -7.35 -10.95
N TYR A 4 -12.09 -7.67 -11.77
CA TYR A 4 -10.71 -7.85 -11.31
C TYR A 4 -10.10 -6.54 -10.82
N PHE A 5 -10.27 -5.45 -11.57
CA PHE A 5 -9.80 -4.12 -11.15
C PHE A 5 -10.55 -3.63 -9.91
N LEU A 6 -11.85 -3.91 -9.79
CA LEU A 6 -12.63 -3.56 -8.61
C LEU A 6 -12.12 -4.28 -7.35
N ILE A 7 -11.83 -5.58 -7.46
CA ILE A 7 -11.25 -6.37 -6.35
C ILE A 7 -9.83 -5.85 -6.03
N ALA A 8 -8.98 -5.64 -7.04
CA ALA A 8 -7.63 -5.13 -6.86
C ALA A 8 -7.63 -3.76 -6.17
N GLY A 9 -8.48 -2.84 -6.61
CA GLY A 9 -8.64 -1.52 -6.00
C GLY A 9 -9.14 -1.60 -4.55
N SER A 10 -10.12 -2.47 -4.29
CA SER A 10 -10.61 -2.72 -2.92
C SER A 10 -9.54 -3.29 -2.01
N LEU A 11 -8.70 -4.21 -2.51
CA LEU A 11 -7.56 -4.75 -1.78
C LEU A 11 -6.51 -3.68 -1.48
N CYS A 12 -6.24 -2.73 -2.38
CA CYS A 12 -5.39 -1.58 -2.10
C CYS A 12 -5.92 -0.74 -0.92
N PHE A 13 -7.23 -0.49 -0.87
CA PHE A 13 -7.85 0.22 0.27
C PHE A 13 -7.71 -0.54 1.58
N LEU A 14 -8.08 -1.82 1.59
CA LEU A 14 -7.97 -2.68 2.77
C LEU A 14 -6.52 -2.82 3.24
N LEU A 15 -5.56 -3.01 2.33
CA LEU A 15 -4.15 -3.12 2.65
C LEU A 15 -3.64 -1.81 3.29
N GLY A 16 -3.96 -0.64 2.73
CA GLY A 16 -3.56 0.64 3.30
C GLY A 16 -4.17 0.88 4.69
N PHE A 17 -5.44 0.49 4.90
CA PHE A 17 -6.10 0.60 6.20
C PHE A 17 -5.44 -0.29 7.26
N VAL A 18 -5.28 -1.58 6.94
CA VAL A 18 -4.62 -2.56 7.83
C VAL A 18 -3.17 -2.17 8.09
N HIS A 19 -2.43 -1.75 7.06
CA HIS A 19 -1.05 -1.30 7.21
C HIS A 19 -0.96 -0.12 8.18
N SER A 20 -1.74 0.94 7.98
CA SER A 20 -1.75 2.11 8.86
C SER A 20 -2.12 1.77 10.30
N ILE A 21 -3.18 0.99 10.52
CA ILE A 21 -3.65 0.65 11.89
C ILE A 21 -2.69 -0.30 12.61
N LEU A 22 -2.19 -1.33 11.93
CA LEU A 22 -1.26 -2.28 12.55
C LEU A 22 0.07 -1.62 12.90
N GLY A 23 0.59 -0.72 12.06
CA GLY A 23 1.78 0.07 12.41
C GLY A 23 1.58 0.90 13.66
N GLU A 24 0.42 1.58 13.75
CA GLU A 24 0.03 2.35 14.93
C GLU A 24 -0.01 1.48 16.19
N TYR A 25 -0.69 0.34 16.12
CA TYR A 25 -0.88 -0.53 17.27
C TYR A 25 0.40 -1.25 17.71
N LEU A 26 1.15 -1.82 16.76
CA LEU A 26 2.28 -2.70 17.05
C LEU A 26 3.59 -1.93 17.26
N ILE A 27 3.80 -0.82 16.53
CA ILE A 27 5.10 -0.12 16.51
C ILE A 27 5.02 1.19 17.28
N PHE A 28 4.05 2.06 16.94
CA PHE A 28 4.11 3.46 17.35
C PHE A 28 3.44 3.76 18.70
N LYS A 29 2.44 2.96 19.10
CA LYS A 29 1.71 3.13 20.38
C LYS A 29 2.65 3.23 21.59
N SER A 30 3.66 2.36 21.67
CA SER A 30 4.62 2.35 22.79
C SER A 30 5.66 3.47 22.72
N LYS A 31 5.79 4.13 21.56
CA LYS A 31 6.78 5.18 21.29
C LYS A 31 6.19 6.60 21.37
N ARG A 32 4.96 6.71 21.86
CA ARG A 32 4.16 7.94 21.92
C ARG A 32 4.05 8.45 23.35
N ARG A 33 4.19 9.76 23.55
CA ARG A 33 3.87 10.40 24.83
C ARG A 33 2.37 10.61 24.94
N LYS A 34 1.81 10.50 26.15
CA LYS A 34 0.39 10.71 26.41
C LYS A 34 -0.05 12.08 25.87
N GLY A 35 -1.12 12.11 25.06
CA GLY A 35 -1.65 13.32 24.44
C GLY A 35 -1.00 13.74 23.11
N GLN A 36 0.02 13.02 22.61
CA GLN A 36 0.63 13.30 21.30
C GLN A 36 0.15 12.30 20.25
N ILE A 37 -0.02 12.74 18.99
CA ILE A 37 -0.31 11.86 17.86
C ILE A 37 1.01 11.32 17.26
N VAL A 38 1.99 12.18 17.05
CA VAL A 38 3.26 11.76 16.43
C VAL A 38 4.16 11.07 17.48
N PRO A 39 4.73 9.89 17.20
CA PRO A 39 5.63 9.21 18.13
C PRO A 39 6.97 9.97 18.26
N THR A 40 7.42 10.17 19.50
CA THR A 40 8.61 10.99 19.83
C THR A 40 9.63 10.28 20.71
N ILE A 41 9.26 9.15 21.31
CA ILE A 41 10.11 8.39 22.22
C ILE A 41 11.04 7.50 21.39
N GLY A 42 12.24 8.00 21.11
CA GLY A 42 13.33 7.23 20.51
C GLY A 42 14.14 6.42 21.53
N ASN A 43 15.12 5.65 21.06
CA ASN A 43 16.16 5.01 21.86
C ASN A 43 17.56 5.35 21.29
N THR A 44 18.60 4.69 21.80
CA THR A 44 19.99 4.88 21.35
C THR A 44 20.15 4.62 19.85
N ASP A 45 19.43 3.63 19.32
CA ASP A 45 19.59 3.15 17.94
C ASP A 45 18.66 3.88 16.96
N LEU A 46 17.46 4.26 17.42
CA LEU A 46 16.45 4.97 16.65
C LEU A 46 16.08 6.30 17.33
N LYS A 47 16.78 7.36 16.90
CA LYS A 47 16.52 8.73 17.35
C LYS A 47 15.08 9.14 17.04
N GLY A 48 14.50 9.99 17.89
CA GLY A 48 13.12 10.48 17.72
C GLY A 48 12.85 11.14 16.37
N ARG A 49 13.84 11.78 15.73
CA ARG A 49 13.70 12.32 14.37
C ARG A 49 13.46 11.22 13.33
N HIS A 50 14.23 10.13 13.36
CA HIS A 50 14.10 9.03 12.41
C HIS A 50 12.77 8.28 12.63
N LEU A 51 12.35 8.14 13.89
CA LEU A 51 11.04 7.59 14.23
C LEU A 51 9.88 8.38 13.62
N ARG A 52 9.94 9.72 13.64
CA ARG A 52 8.92 10.57 13.00
C ARG A 52 8.91 10.42 11.48
N ILE A 53 10.07 10.29 10.85
CA ILE A 53 10.16 10.02 9.41
C ILE A 53 9.53 8.67 9.10
N LEU A 54 9.89 7.62 9.85
CA LEU A 54 9.33 6.28 9.68
C LEU A 54 7.80 6.28 9.84
N TRP A 55 7.29 6.98 10.85
CA TRP A 55 5.85 7.15 11.07
C TRP A 55 5.16 7.84 9.90
N ALA A 56 5.73 8.93 9.41
CA ALA A 56 5.18 9.65 8.26
C ALA A 56 5.20 8.81 6.98
N THR A 57 6.32 8.11 6.68
CA THR A 57 6.43 7.27 5.48
C THR A 57 5.53 6.04 5.53
N TRP A 58 5.24 5.53 6.74
CA TRP A 58 4.29 4.43 6.96
C TRP A 58 2.87 4.80 6.49
N HIS A 59 2.37 5.95 6.92
CA HIS A 59 1.05 6.43 6.49
C HIS A 59 1.06 6.90 5.03
N LEU A 60 2.14 7.56 4.59
CA LEU A 60 2.30 7.99 3.20
C LEU A 60 2.18 6.82 2.22
N ALA A 61 2.79 5.67 2.52
CA ALA A 61 2.65 4.45 1.72
C ALA A 61 1.18 3.99 1.61
N SER A 62 0.40 4.12 2.70
CA SER A 62 -1.03 3.79 2.68
C SER A 62 -1.82 4.72 1.77
N PHE A 63 -1.54 6.03 1.82
CA PHE A 63 -2.18 7.01 0.94
C PHE A 63 -1.85 6.79 -0.53
N PHE A 64 -0.61 6.45 -0.87
CA PHE A 64 -0.26 6.09 -2.25
C PHE A 64 -0.94 4.80 -2.69
N GLY A 65 -1.04 3.79 -1.82
CA GLY A 65 -1.84 2.59 -2.07
C GLY A 65 -3.31 2.92 -2.36
N TRP A 66 -3.91 3.80 -1.58
CA TRP A 66 -5.29 4.28 -1.80
C TRP A 66 -5.46 5.05 -3.09
N CYS A 67 -4.48 5.88 -3.46
CA CYS A 67 -4.49 6.59 -4.75
C CYS A 67 -4.52 5.60 -5.93
N ILE A 68 -3.64 4.59 -5.91
CA ILE A 68 -3.65 3.51 -6.92
C ILE A 68 -4.99 2.76 -6.89
N GLY A 69 -5.50 2.45 -5.69
CA GLY A 69 -6.79 1.81 -5.52
C GLY A 69 -7.95 2.61 -6.13
N ALA A 70 -7.96 3.94 -5.95
CA ALA A 70 -8.95 4.82 -6.52
C ALA A 70 -8.92 4.80 -8.05
N PHE A 71 -7.73 4.85 -8.66
CA PHE A 71 -7.61 4.72 -10.12
C PHE A 71 -8.13 3.37 -10.64
N LEU A 72 -7.82 2.27 -9.95
CA LEU A 72 -8.32 0.94 -10.33
C LEU A 72 -9.84 0.84 -10.21
N VAL A 73 -10.44 1.41 -9.16
CA VAL A 73 -11.91 1.45 -8.99
C VAL A 73 -12.56 2.29 -10.10
N GLU A 74 -12.01 3.47 -10.39
CA GLU A 74 -12.53 4.34 -11.46
C GLU A 74 -12.50 3.63 -12.81
N ILE A 75 -11.35 3.06 -13.18
CA ILE A 75 -11.22 2.28 -14.41
C ILE A 75 -12.20 1.09 -14.40
N ALA A 76 -12.39 0.42 -13.26
CA ALA A 76 -13.32 -0.70 -13.17
C ALA A 76 -14.77 -0.32 -13.46
N LEU A 77 -15.20 0.88 -13.06
CA LEU A 77 -16.59 1.33 -13.18
C LEU A 77 -16.88 1.94 -14.55
N VAL A 78 -15.96 2.73 -15.10
CA VAL A 78 -16.18 3.52 -16.33
C VAL A 78 -15.12 3.28 -17.41
N GLN A 79 -14.58 2.06 -17.52
CA GLN A 79 -13.49 1.69 -18.46
C GLN A 79 -13.69 2.22 -19.90
N GLU A 80 -14.89 2.09 -20.45
CA GLU A 80 -15.23 2.48 -21.84
C GLU A 80 -15.05 3.99 -22.11
N GLN A 81 -14.99 4.83 -21.06
CA GLN A 81 -14.79 6.28 -21.19
C GLN A 81 -13.30 6.66 -21.25
N TRP A 82 -12.40 5.73 -20.91
CA TRP A 82 -10.97 5.96 -20.88
C TRP A 82 -10.31 5.55 -22.20
N ASN A 83 -9.22 6.24 -22.55
CA ASN A 83 -8.37 5.84 -23.67
C ASN A 83 -7.68 4.50 -23.33
N ALA A 84 -7.78 3.52 -24.24
CA ALA A 84 -7.24 2.17 -24.05
C ALA A 84 -5.72 2.12 -23.81
N GLU A 85 -4.94 3.01 -24.45
CA GLU A 85 -3.49 3.10 -24.24
C GLU A 85 -3.17 3.61 -22.83
N VAL A 86 -3.94 4.59 -22.35
CA VAL A 86 -3.81 5.12 -20.98
C VAL A 86 -4.13 4.03 -19.96
N VAL A 87 -5.23 3.30 -20.15
CA VAL A 87 -5.61 2.17 -19.27
C VAL A 87 -4.51 1.12 -19.25
N SER A 88 -4.03 0.68 -20.41
CA SER A 88 -2.96 -0.31 -20.54
C SER A 88 -1.68 0.14 -19.84
N PHE A 89 -1.26 1.39 -20.04
CA PHE A 89 -0.10 1.96 -19.33
C PHE A 89 -0.30 1.95 -17.81
N THR A 90 -1.46 2.41 -17.32
CA THR A 90 -1.77 2.44 -15.88
C THR A 90 -1.78 1.04 -15.28
N VAL A 91 -2.33 0.05 -15.99
CA VAL A 91 -2.34 -1.36 -15.60
C VAL A 91 -0.91 -1.88 -15.46
N TYR A 92 -0.06 -1.74 -16.50
CA TYR A 92 1.30 -2.26 -16.46
C TYR A 92 2.16 -1.55 -15.39
N ALA A 93 2.05 -0.23 -15.28
CA ALA A 93 2.74 0.54 -14.25
C ALA A 93 2.34 0.09 -12.83
N THR A 94 1.05 -0.16 -12.62
CA THR A 94 0.52 -0.67 -11.36
C THR A 94 1.01 -2.09 -11.09
N ALA A 95 0.93 -2.99 -12.06
CA ALA A 95 1.38 -4.38 -11.92
C ALA A 95 2.87 -4.47 -11.58
N ILE A 96 3.73 -3.74 -12.30
CA ILE A 96 5.17 -3.68 -12.02
C ILE A 96 5.41 -3.15 -10.60
N THR A 97 4.73 -2.08 -10.20
CA THR A 97 4.84 -1.51 -8.86
C THR A 97 4.47 -2.54 -7.79
N MET A 98 3.38 -3.28 -7.99
CA MET A 98 2.90 -4.29 -7.05
C MET A 98 3.84 -5.50 -6.96
N PHE A 99 4.36 -5.99 -8.09
CA PHE A 99 5.31 -7.10 -8.11
C PHE A 99 6.66 -6.74 -7.50
N VAL A 100 7.23 -5.59 -7.85
CA VAL A 100 8.50 -5.13 -7.27
C VAL A 100 8.34 -4.87 -5.78
N SER A 101 7.22 -4.28 -5.35
CA SER A 101 6.93 -4.06 -3.92
C SER A 101 6.72 -5.38 -3.18
N SER A 102 6.03 -6.35 -3.78
CA SER A 102 5.87 -7.69 -3.22
C SER A 102 7.22 -8.37 -3.02
N LEU A 103 8.08 -8.36 -4.05
CA LEU A 103 9.43 -8.92 -3.99
C LEU A 103 10.27 -8.24 -2.90
N LEU A 104 10.22 -6.90 -2.82
CA LEU A 104 10.92 -6.13 -1.80
C LEU A 104 10.49 -6.56 -0.38
N VAL A 105 9.19 -6.63 -0.11
CA VAL A 105 8.66 -7.04 1.20
C VAL A 105 9.03 -8.50 1.50
N PHE A 106 8.93 -9.39 0.50
CA PHE A 106 9.31 -10.79 0.63
C PHE A 106 10.77 -10.94 1.06
N VAL A 107 11.69 -10.30 0.34
CA VAL A 107 13.14 -10.39 0.61
C VAL A 107 13.49 -9.70 1.92
N ALA A 108 13.04 -8.45 2.14
CA ALA A 108 13.39 -7.66 3.31
C ALA A 108 12.88 -8.27 4.62
N THR A 109 11.75 -8.98 4.58
CA THR A 109 11.14 -9.60 5.77
C THR A 109 11.36 -11.11 5.86
N LYS A 110 12.15 -11.69 4.95
CA LYS A 110 12.38 -13.14 4.83
C LYS A 110 11.04 -13.91 4.78
N ALA A 111 10.10 -13.40 3.98
CA ALA A 111 8.74 -13.90 3.78
C ALA A 111 7.83 -13.92 5.03
N LYS A 112 8.28 -13.39 6.17
CA LYS A 112 7.52 -13.44 7.44
C LYS A 112 6.39 -12.41 7.51
N HIS A 113 6.46 -11.34 6.72
CA HIS A 113 5.43 -10.31 6.70
C HIS A 113 4.39 -10.61 5.60
N PRO A 114 3.12 -10.89 5.92
CA PRO A 114 2.13 -11.38 4.95
C PRO A 114 1.78 -10.37 3.84
N GLY A 115 2.15 -9.09 4.00
CA GLY A 115 1.90 -8.04 3.00
C GLY A 115 2.43 -8.36 1.59
N TRP A 116 3.49 -9.16 1.44
CA TRP A 116 3.98 -9.55 0.11
C TRP A 116 2.93 -10.35 -0.68
N ILE A 117 2.11 -11.18 -0.01
CA ILE A 117 1.06 -11.99 -0.63
C ILE A 117 -0.01 -11.08 -1.20
N VAL A 118 -0.47 -10.09 -0.41
CA VAL A 118 -1.54 -9.16 -0.83
C VAL A 118 -1.07 -8.32 -2.03
N LEU A 119 0.16 -7.81 -1.99
CA LEU A 119 0.75 -7.07 -3.11
C LEU A 119 0.86 -7.93 -4.37
N LEU A 120 1.29 -9.19 -4.23
CA LEU A 120 1.37 -10.14 -5.36
C LEU A 120 -0.02 -10.39 -5.97
N LEU A 121 -1.03 -10.63 -5.13
CA LEU A 121 -2.41 -10.87 -5.56
C LEU A 121 -2.97 -9.66 -6.31
N ILE A 122 -2.74 -8.43 -5.83
CA ILE A 122 -3.16 -7.20 -6.53
C ILE A 122 -2.49 -7.16 -7.92
N GLY A 123 -1.17 -7.42 -8.01
CA GLY A 123 -0.47 -7.45 -9.29
C GLY A 123 -1.03 -8.48 -10.28
N ILE A 124 -1.34 -9.69 -9.80
CA ILE A 124 -1.96 -10.74 -10.62
C ILE A 124 -3.34 -10.32 -11.12
N LEU A 125 -4.19 -9.78 -10.22
CA LEU A 125 -5.54 -9.33 -10.58
C LEU A 125 -5.52 -8.21 -11.62
N VAL A 126 -4.58 -7.28 -11.52
CA VAL A 126 -4.42 -6.19 -12.49
C VAL A 126 -3.98 -6.73 -13.85
N ILE A 127 -3.10 -7.73 -13.92
CA ILE A 127 -2.72 -8.33 -15.21
C ILE A 127 -3.86 -9.16 -15.82
N VAL A 128 -4.57 -9.95 -15.01
CA VAL A 128 -5.67 -10.81 -15.49
C VAL A 128 -6.90 -10.00 -15.92
N GLY A 129 -7.10 -8.83 -15.31
CA GLY A 129 -8.22 -7.94 -15.65
C GLY A 129 -8.02 -7.15 -16.95
N ASN A 130 -6.80 -7.05 -17.46
CA ASN A 130 -6.48 -6.28 -18.66
C ASN A 130 -6.73 -7.09 -19.95
#